data_AF-M1DU99-F1
#
_entry.id   AF-M1DU99-F1
#
_cell.length_a   1.000
_cell.length_b   1.000
_cell.length_c   1.000
_cell.angle_alpha   90.00
_cell.angle_beta   90.00
_cell.angle_gamma   90.00
#
_symmetry.space_group_name_H-M   'P 1'
#
loop_
_entity.id
_entity.type
_entity.pdbx_description
1 polymer ?
#
loop_
_entity_poly.entity_id
_entity_poly.type
_entity_poly.pdbx_seq_one_letter_code
_entity_poly.pdbx_strand_id
1 'polypeptide(L)'
;MWLKFQVVLQPCPSHRMTDKALLECFYKSLGPENRSVANQLCEGDMLYQPYEVVAKLLDSLVEANKAAKKKQEWDALVTQLDALSNRVTELEVQAMGKEKHFSLRKCSCGKK
;
A
#
# COMPACT_ATOMS: atom_id res chain seq x y z
N MET A 1 -14.42 -1.56 -0.95
CA MET A 1 -15.89 -1.71 -1.02
C MET A 1 -16.35 -1.80 -2.46
N TRP A 2 -16.00 -0.84 -3.31
CA TRP A 2 -16.28 -0.82 -4.75
C TRP A 2 -15.98 -2.14 -5.50
N LEU A 3 -14.76 -2.69 -5.40
CA LEU A 3 -14.43 -3.98 -6.03
C LEU A 3 -15.36 -5.13 -5.62
N LYS A 4 -15.72 -5.22 -4.33
CA LYS A 4 -16.63 -6.25 -3.83
C LYS A 4 -18.04 -6.04 -4.39
N PHE A 5 -18.44 -4.78 -4.54
CA PHE A 5 -19.74 -4.39 -5.09
C PHE A 5 -19.86 -4.74 -6.59
N GLN A 6 -18.82 -4.48 -7.38
CA GLN A 6 -18.76 -4.88 -8.80
C GLN A 6 -18.89 -6.40 -8.96
N VAL A 7 -18.17 -7.19 -8.15
CA VAL A 7 -18.24 -8.67 -8.19
C VAL A 7 -19.63 -9.19 -7.84
N VAL A 8 -20.29 -8.61 -6.85
CA VAL A 8 -21.64 -9.04 -6.39
C VAL A 8 -22.73 -8.68 -7.40
N LEU A 9 -22.58 -7.60 -8.16
CA LEU A 9 -23.57 -7.15 -9.14
C LEU A 9 -23.34 -7.69 -10.56
N GLN A 10 -22.15 -8.23 -10.84
CA GLN A 10 -21.85 -8.86 -12.12
C GLN A 10 -22.68 -10.11 -12.51
N PRO A 11 -23.52 -10.76 -11.68
CA PRO A 11 -24.30 -11.91 -12.13
C PRO A 11 -25.83 -11.73 -12.00
N CYS A 12 -26.51 -11.15 -13.01
CA CYS A 12 -27.83 -11.61 -13.43
C CYS A 12 -28.26 -11.03 -14.80
N PRO A 13 -28.10 -11.76 -15.92
CA PRO A 13 -28.54 -11.29 -17.24
C PRO A 13 -30.06 -11.05 -17.34
N SER A 14 -30.84 -11.71 -16.48
CA SER A 14 -32.31 -11.70 -16.45
C SER A 14 -32.93 -10.60 -15.60
N HIS A 15 -32.17 -9.99 -14.68
CA HIS A 15 -32.61 -8.84 -13.88
C HIS A 15 -31.75 -7.63 -14.26
N ARG A 16 -32.09 -6.96 -15.37
CA ARG A 16 -31.44 -5.70 -15.75
C ARG A 16 -31.76 -4.63 -14.69
N MET A 17 -30.87 -4.45 -13.72
CA MET A 17 -30.81 -3.22 -12.95
C MET A 17 -30.34 -2.09 -13.86
N THR A 18 -30.95 -0.93 -13.71
CA THR A 18 -30.47 0.28 -14.38
C THR A 18 -29.20 0.78 -13.69
N ASP A 19 -28.34 1.47 -14.42
CA ASP A 19 -27.11 2.05 -13.89
C ASP A 19 -27.37 2.97 -12.69
N LYS A 20 -28.47 3.71 -12.73
CA LYS A 20 -28.95 4.52 -11.60
C LYS A 20 -29.28 3.65 -10.38
N ALA A 21 -29.95 2.52 -10.55
CA ALA A 21 -30.25 1.61 -9.45
C ALA A 21 -28.96 1.01 -8.85
N LEU A 22 -27.95 0.74 -9.68
CA LEU A 22 -26.63 0.27 -9.21
C LEU A 22 -25.93 1.35 -8.37
N LEU A 23 -25.90 2.60 -8.83
CA LEU A 23 -25.35 3.73 -8.07
C LEU A 23 -26.07 3.94 -6.75
N GLU A 24 -27.41 3.92 -6.75
CA GLU A 24 -28.20 4.08 -5.54
C GLU A 24 -27.94 2.95 -4.54
N CYS A 25 -27.87 1.70 -5.00
CA CYS A 25 -27.51 0.57 -4.16
C CYS A 25 -26.11 0.74 -3.56
N PHE A 26 -25.14 1.18 -4.37
CA PHE A 26 -23.78 1.43 -3.89
C PHE A 26 -23.79 2.51 -2.81
N TYR A 27 -24.38 3.66 -3.11
CA TYR A 27 -24.42 4.81 -2.22
C TYR A 27 -25.14 4.51 -0.90
N LYS A 28 -26.27 3.78 -0.95
CA LYS A 28 -27.00 3.36 0.26
C LYS A 28 -26.17 2.40 1.12
N SER A 29 -25.31 1.58 0.51
CA SER A 29 -24.39 0.69 1.25
C SER A 29 -23.23 1.43 1.95
N LEU A 30 -22.96 2.69 1.56
CA LEU A 30 -21.95 3.52 2.20
C LEU A 30 -22.46 4.07 3.54
N GLY A 31 -21.59 4.11 4.54
CA GLY A 31 -21.81 4.89 5.76
C GLY A 31 -21.80 6.41 5.51
N PRO A 32 -22.32 7.24 6.42
CA PRO A 32 -22.47 8.68 6.22
C PRO A 32 -21.15 9.40 5.89
N GLU A 33 -20.04 8.99 6.51
CA GLU A 33 -18.71 9.53 6.24
C GLU A 33 -18.28 9.22 4.79
N ASN A 34 -18.46 7.97 4.36
CA ASN A 34 -18.12 7.53 3.01
C ASN A 34 -19.02 8.15 1.94
N ARG A 35 -20.28 8.46 2.26
CA ARG A 35 -21.18 9.20 1.35
C ARG A 35 -20.70 10.64 1.14
N SER A 36 -20.29 11.32 2.21
CA SER A 36 -19.70 12.67 2.10
C SER A 36 -18.47 12.67 1.20
N VAL A 37 -17.58 11.70 1.37
CA VAL A 37 -16.37 11.56 0.53
C VAL A 37 -16.76 11.26 -0.92
N ALA A 38 -17.71 10.34 -1.15
CA ALA A 38 -18.17 10.00 -2.50
C ALA A 38 -18.73 11.23 -3.25
N ASN A 39 -19.50 12.07 -2.57
CA ASN A 39 -20.03 13.30 -3.17
C ASN A 39 -18.92 14.32 -3.48
N GLN A 40 -17.98 14.51 -2.56
CA GLN A 40 -16.83 15.40 -2.82
C GLN A 40 -16.00 14.93 -4.02
N LEU A 41 -15.80 13.62 -4.17
CA LEU A 41 -15.06 13.03 -5.30
C LEU A 41 -15.78 13.25 -6.64
N CYS A 42 -17.11 13.28 -6.64
CA CYS A 42 -17.94 13.42 -7.83
C CYS A 42 -18.32 14.87 -8.16
N GLU A 43 -17.65 15.86 -7.54
CA GLU A 43 -17.94 17.30 -7.68
C GLU A 43 -19.43 17.64 -7.50
N GLY A 44 -20.11 16.95 -6.58
CA GLY A 44 -21.56 17.07 -6.41
C GLY A 44 -22.18 15.82 -5.80
N ASP A 45 -23.48 15.62 -5.95
CA ASP A 45 -24.06 14.34 -5.53
C ASP A 45 -23.64 13.24 -6.52
N MET A 46 -23.00 12.19 -6.01
CA MET A 46 -22.62 11.02 -6.81
C MET A 46 -23.82 10.42 -7.55
N LEU A 47 -25.04 10.52 -6.99
CA LEU A 47 -26.27 10.01 -7.59
C LEU A 47 -26.75 10.80 -8.82
N TYR A 48 -26.27 12.03 -9.02
CA TYR A 48 -26.58 12.82 -10.21
C TYR A 48 -25.55 12.64 -11.35
N GLN A 49 -24.45 11.94 -11.09
CA GLN A 49 -23.43 11.69 -12.09
C GLN A 49 -23.77 10.46 -12.95
N PRO A 50 -23.33 10.42 -14.22
CA PRO A 50 -23.41 9.21 -15.03
C PRO A 50 -22.64 8.06 -14.37
N TYR A 51 -23.19 6.85 -14.42
CA TYR A 51 -22.56 5.67 -13.81
C TYR A 51 -21.16 5.40 -14.34
N GLU A 52 -20.95 5.57 -15.65
CA GLU A 52 -19.66 5.35 -16.29
C GLU A 52 -18.59 6.32 -15.74
N VAL A 53 -18.98 7.54 -15.39
CA VAL A 53 -18.08 8.54 -14.81
C VAL A 53 -17.72 8.14 -13.38
N VAL A 54 -18.73 7.80 -12.56
CA VAL A 54 -18.51 7.36 -11.17
C VAL A 54 -17.69 6.07 -11.12
N ALA A 55 -18.01 5.09 -11.97
CA ALA A 55 -17.32 3.81 -12.04
C ALA A 55 -15.85 3.99 -12.41
N LYS A 56 -15.54 4.78 -13.45
CA LYS A 56 -14.15 5.09 -13.85
C LYS A 56 -13.38 5.80 -12.74
N LEU A 57 -14.03 6.72 -12.02
CA LEU A 57 -13.40 7.41 -10.90
C LEU A 57 -13.07 6.43 -9.76
N LEU A 58 -14.02 5.58 -9.39
CA LEU A 58 -13.83 4.57 -8.33
C LEU A 58 -12.79 3.52 -8.72
N ASP A 59 -12.75 3.07 -9.97
CA ASP A 59 -11.71 2.17 -10.50
C ASP A 59 -10.33 2.83 -10.41
N SER A 60 -10.21 4.11 -10.79
CA SER A 60 -8.96 4.87 -10.71
C SER A 60 -8.47 5.01 -9.26
N LEU A 61 -9.37 5.24 -8.31
CA LEU A 61 -9.05 5.32 -6.88
C LEU A 61 -8.58 3.97 -6.32
N VAL A 62 -9.19 2.88 -6.75
CA VAL A 62 -8.75 1.53 -6.37
C VAL A 62 -7.31 1.28 -6.84
N GLU A 63 -6.98 1.63 -8.07
CA GLU A 63 -5.62 1.47 -8.60
C GLU A 63 -4.61 2.39 -7.90
N ALA A 64 -4.97 3.65 -7.65
CA ALA A 64 -4.13 4.58 -6.90
C ALA A 64 -3.85 4.07 -5.47
N ASN A 65 -4.84 3.51 -4.79
CA ASN A 65 -4.67 2.93 -3.45
C ASN A 65 -3.76 1.71 -3.47
N LYS A 66 -3.93 0.80 -4.44
CA LYS A 66 -3.01 -0.34 -4.63
C LYS A 66 -1.57 0.13 -4.85
N ALA A 67 -1.36 1.15 -5.67
CA ALA A 67 -0.05 1.71 -5.93
C ALA A 67 0.56 2.35 -4.67
N ALA A 68 -0.23 3.14 -3.94
CA ALA A 68 0.20 3.76 -2.69
C ALA A 68 0.60 2.73 -1.63
N LYS A 69 -0.19 1.65 -1.47
CA LYS A 69 0.12 0.56 -0.54
C LYS A 69 1.42 -0.15 -0.92
N LYS A 70 1.61 -0.50 -2.20
CA LYS A 70 2.85 -1.10 -2.68
C LYS A 70 4.04 -0.19 -2.43
N LYS A 71 3.90 1.11 -2.67
CA LYS A 71 4.95 2.09 -2.40
C LYS A 71 5.33 2.12 -0.92
N GLN A 72 4.34 2.14 -0.03
CA GLN A 72 4.57 2.10 1.42
C GLN A 72 5.32 0.82 1.84
N GLU A 73 4.94 -0.34 1.29
CA GLU A 73 5.63 -1.61 1.54
C GLU A 73 7.09 -1.58 1.05
N TRP A 74 7.33 -1.01 -0.13
CA TRP A 74 8.68 -0.80 -0.65
C TRP A 74 9.52 0.13 0.22
N ASP A 75 8.97 1.28 0.63
CA ASP A 75 9.65 2.25 1.49
C ASP A 75 10.04 1.61 2.85
N ALA A 76 9.18 0.73 3.39
CA ALA A 76 9.47 -0.03 4.60
C ALA A 76 10.60 -1.07 4.40
N LEU A 77 10.67 -1.70 3.24
CA LEU A 77 11.76 -2.63 2.90
C LEU A 77 13.10 -1.91 2.70
N VAL A 78 13.09 -0.76 2.03
CA VAL A 78 14.29 0.08 1.86
C VAL A 78 14.83 0.49 3.22
N THR A 79 13.97 0.97 4.12
CA THR A 79 14.36 1.34 5.49
C THR A 79 15.01 0.17 6.24
N GLN A 80 14.48 -1.06 6.08
CA GLN A 80 15.07 -2.25 6.70
C GLN A 80 16.42 -2.62 6.09
N LEU A 81 16.56 -2.48 4.77
CA LEU A 81 17.81 -2.74 4.06
C LEU A 81 18.91 -1.76 4.50
N ASP A 82 18.60 -0.48 4.65
CA ASP A 82 19.52 0.53 5.14
C ASP A 82 19.99 0.22 6.58
N ALA A 83 19.06 -0.16 7.45
CA ALA A 83 19.40 -0.57 8.82
C ALA A 83 20.29 -1.82 8.85
N LEU A 84 20.04 -2.80 7.98
CA LEU A 84 20.88 -3.99 7.86
C LEU A 84 22.27 -3.65 7.32
N SER A 85 22.35 -2.81 6.28
CA SER A 85 23.61 -2.34 5.70
C SER A 85 24.49 -1.65 6.75
N ASN A 86 23.92 -0.76 7.56
CA ASN A 86 24.63 -0.10 8.65
C ASN A 86 25.17 -1.11 9.70
N ARG A 87 24.39 -2.15 10.03
CA ARG A 87 24.85 -3.19 10.97
C ARG A 87 25.98 -4.05 10.39
N VAL A 88 25.94 -4.34 9.08
CA VAL A 88 27.01 -5.08 8.40
C VAL A 88 28.30 -4.27 8.43
N THR A 89 28.26 -2.98 8.08
CA THR A 89 29.44 -2.12 8.10
C THR A 89 30.01 -1.96 9.52
N GLU A 90 29.17 -1.82 10.55
CA GLU A 90 29.61 -1.83 11.94
C GLU A 90 30.34 -3.13 12.33
N LEU A 91 29.80 -4.29 11.93
CA LEU A 91 30.41 -5.59 12.22
C LEU A 91 31.75 -5.77 11.49
N GLU A 92 31.86 -5.31 10.25
CA GLU A 92 33.11 -5.31 9.47
C GLU A 92 34.18 -4.47 10.17
N VAL A 93 33.84 -3.26 10.62
CA VAL A 93 34.75 -2.39 11.38
C VAL A 93 35.19 -3.08 12.69
N GLN A 94 34.27 -3.71 13.42
CA GLN A 94 34.60 -4.43 14.64
C GLN A 94 35.50 -5.65 14.39
N ALA A 95 35.28 -6.40 13.31
CA ALA A 95 36.09 -7.55 12.94
C ALA A 95 37.53 -7.13 12.62
N MET A 96 37.72 -6.08 11.81
CA MET A 96 39.03 -5.52 11.49
C MET A 96 39.76 -4.99 12.75
N GLY A 97 39.03 -4.40 13.70
CA GLY A 97 39.60 -3.96 14.98
C GLY A 97 40.09 -5.13 15.84
N LYS A 98 39.33 -6.22 15.92
CA LYS A 98 39.68 -7.42 16.70
C LYS A 98 40.85 -8.19 16.09
N GLU A 99 40.94 -8.28 14.76
CA GLU A 99 42.05 -8.94 14.05
C GLU A 99 43.41 -8.29 14.37
N LYS A 100 43.45 -6.94 14.42
CA LYS A 100 44.64 -6.18 14.83
C LYS A 100 45.05 -6.49 16.29
N HIS A 101 44.09 -6.60 17.19
CA HIS A 101 44.35 -6.90 18.61
C HIS A 101 44.86 -8.34 18.83
N PHE A 102 44.34 -9.32 18.08
CA PHE A 102 44.86 -10.70 18.12
C PHE A 102 46.27 -10.83 17.56
N SER A 103 46.59 -10.10 16.48
CA SER A 103 47.94 -10.08 15.90
C SER A 103 48.99 -9.49 16.86
N LEU A 104 48.65 -8.42 17.60
CA LEU A 104 49.53 -7.83 18.62
C LEU A 104 49.78 -8.78 19.80
N ARG A 105 48.76 -9.51 20.27
CA ARG A 105 48.88 -10.44 21.41
C ARG A 105 49.75 -11.67 21.11
N LYS A 106 49.81 -12.12 19.86
CA LYS A 106 50.62 -13.28 19.45
C LYS A 106 52.13 -12.97 19.43
N CYS A 107 52.52 -11.70 19.35
CA CYS A 107 53.92 -11.27 19.25
C CYS A 107 54.67 -11.21 20.61
N SER A 108 53.98 -11.26 21.75
CA SER A 108 54.61 -11.10 23.07
C SER A 108 55.12 -12.40 23.72
N CYS A 109 54.93 -13.57 23.09
CA CYS A 109 55.44 -14.86 23.61
C CYS A 109 56.83 -15.27 23.09
N GLY A 110 57.54 -14.38 22.38
CA GLY A 110 58.82 -14.69 21.76
C GLY A 110 59.98 -13.81 22.25
N LYS A 111 60.27 -13.83 23.56
CA LYS A 111 61.59 -13.41 24.07
C LYS A 111 62.03 -14.40 25.15
N LYS A 112 62.83 -15.39 24.75
CA LYS A 112 63.75 -16.14 25.60
C LYS A 112 65.15 -15.58 25.35
#